data_AF-I9S7Y4-F1
#
_entry.id   AF-I9S7Y4-F1
#
_cell.length_a   1.000
_cell.length_b   1.000
_cell.length_c   1.000
_cell.angle_alpha   90.00
_cell.angle_beta   90.00
_cell.angle_gamma   90.00
#
_symmetry.space_group_name_H-M   'P 1'
#
loop_
_entity.id
_entity.type
_entity.pdbx_description
1 polymer ?
#
loop_
_entity_poly.entity_id
_entity_poly.type
_entity_poly.pdbx_seq_one_letter_code
_entity_poly.pdbx_strand_id
1 'polypeptide(L)'
;MRSKISFLLAFVVSLIVFIVDPKGVFHFIFESIFQYTQNKILSFSLSFFFIFFFFYAIFLIFYQIFLWYGAKKYEQNQRDKIYQKTAHQIHQFPNEIKKELYECYSKKQNKIPRTKELDELIGRLDLIGFFKLRDFFEPTESDYIIKPDVLRAIKNTIELLLNLYIGNRTNKKRLFFV
;
A
#
# COMPACT_ATOMS: atom_id res chain seq x y z
N MET A 1 29.86 20.23 -31.49
CA MET A 1 28.79 19.90 -30.50
C MET A 1 28.74 18.39 -30.34
N ARG A 2 29.51 17.81 -29.41
CA ARG A 2 29.62 16.36 -29.24
C ARG A 2 28.58 15.91 -28.19
N SER A 3 27.52 15.28 -28.70
CA SER A 3 26.50 14.46 -28.04
C SER A 3 26.41 14.51 -26.50
N LYS A 4 25.54 15.38 -25.97
CA LYS A 4 25.06 15.29 -24.58
C LYS A 4 24.24 14.01 -24.33
N ILE A 5 23.66 13.44 -25.39
CA ILE A 5 22.83 12.22 -25.36
C ILE A 5 23.69 10.97 -25.13
N SER A 6 24.88 10.87 -25.74
CA SER A 6 25.76 9.71 -25.53
C SER A 6 26.30 9.64 -24.12
N PHE A 7 26.50 10.80 -23.47
CA PHE A 7 26.93 10.86 -22.07
C PHE A 7 25.83 10.36 -21.11
N LEU A 8 24.59 10.83 -21.29
CA LEU A 8 23.44 10.36 -20.50
C LEU A 8 23.18 8.86 -20.69
N LEU A 9 23.24 8.37 -21.93
CA LEU A 9 23.05 6.95 -22.23
C LEU A 9 24.15 6.09 -21.61
N ALA A 10 25.41 6.50 -21.72
CA ALA A 10 26.54 5.81 -21.10
C ALA A 10 26.43 5.81 -19.56
N PHE A 11 25.95 6.91 -18.98
CA PHE A 11 25.69 7.00 -17.54
C PHE A 11 24.61 6.02 -17.09
N VAL A 12 23.49 5.94 -17.81
CA VAL A 12 22.38 5.01 -17.52
C VAL A 12 22.82 3.56 -17.68
N VAL A 13 23.51 3.22 -18.78
CA VAL A 13 24.04 1.86 -19.00
C VAL A 13 25.05 1.47 -17.94
N SER A 14 25.93 2.40 -17.54
CA SER A 14 26.89 2.16 -16.45
C SER A 14 26.18 1.92 -15.10
N LEU A 15 25.08 2.64 -14.84
CA LEU A 15 24.23 2.42 -13.67
C LEU A 15 23.57 1.04 -13.68
N ILE A 16 23.07 0.59 -14.84
CA ILE A 16 22.47 -0.74 -15.00
C ILE A 16 23.51 -1.84 -14.76
N VAL A 17 24.69 -1.73 -15.37
CA VAL A 17 25.78 -2.71 -15.18
C VAL A 17 26.24 -2.74 -13.72
N PHE A 18 26.31 -1.58 -13.06
CA PHE A 18 26.60 -1.48 -11.63
C PHE A 18 25.57 -2.18 -10.73
N ILE A 19 24.29 -2.19 -11.12
CA ILE A 19 23.23 -2.91 -10.38
C ILE A 19 23.32 -4.43 -10.62
N VAL A 20 23.63 -4.85 -11.86
CA VAL A 20 23.67 -6.27 -12.25
C VAL A 20 24.88 -7.00 -11.68
N ASP A 21 26.06 -6.37 -11.69
CA ASP A 21 27.27 -6.94 -11.11
C ASP A 21 28.08 -5.88 -10.33
N PRO A 22 27.59 -5.50 -9.13
CA PRO A 22 28.25 -4.47 -8.32
C PRO A 22 29.67 -4.90 -7.91
N LYS A 23 29.91 -6.20 -7.72
CA LYS A 23 31.21 -6.71 -7.28
C LYS A 23 32.25 -6.62 -8.39
N GLY A 24 31.90 -7.03 -9.61
CA GLY A 24 32.78 -6.94 -10.77
C GLY A 24 33.10 -5.50 -11.17
N VAL A 25 32.07 -4.64 -11.19
CA VAL A 25 32.25 -3.21 -11.52
C VAL A 25 33.10 -2.49 -10.47
N PHE A 26 32.88 -2.76 -9.18
CA PHE A 26 33.67 -2.15 -8.12
C PHE A 26 35.14 -2.61 -8.18
N HIS A 27 35.38 -3.89 -8.46
CA HIS A 27 36.73 -4.42 -8.66
C HIS A 27 37.41 -3.73 -9.85
N PHE A 28 36.74 -3.64 -11.01
CA PHE A 28 37.29 -3.05 -12.22
C PHE A 28 37.61 -1.55 -12.06
N ILE A 29 36.71 -0.80 -11.43
CA ILE A 29 36.91 0.63 -11.12
C ILE A 29 38.08 0.78 -10.16
N PHE A 30 38.10 0.00 -9.07
CA PHE A 30 39.16 0.04 -8.07
C PHE A 30 40.52 -0.29 -8.69
N GLU A 31 40.60 -1.33 -9.52
CA GLU A 31 41.83 -1.76 -10.19
C GLU A 31 42.31 -0.71 -11.21
N SER A 32 41.41 -0.17 -12.03
CA SER A 32 41.74 0.89 -12.99
C SER A 32 42.27 2.14 -12.32
N ILE A 33 41.65 2.55 -11.20
CA ILE A 33 42.15 3.66 -10.39
C ILE A 33 43.46 3.29 -9.73
N PHE A 34 43.58 2.13 -9.11
CA PHE A 34 44.83 1.71 -8.44
C PHE A 34 46.03 1.75 -9.40
N GLN A 35 45.87 1.21 -10.61
CA GLN A 35 46.89 1.22 -11.66
C GLN A 35 47.21 2.63 -12.18
N TYR A 36 46.18 3.45 -12.46
CA TYR A 36 46.36 4.84 -12.91
C TYR A 36 47.18 5.67 -11.91
N THR A 37 47.05 5.32 -10.64
CA THR A 37 47.39 6.20 -9.54
C THR A 37 48.70 5.81 -8.84
N GLN A 38 49.18 4.57 -9.02
CA GLN A 38 50.57 4.20 -8.75
C GLN A 38 51.59 5.07 -9.52
N ASN A 39 51.22 5.59 -10.69
CA ASN A 39 52.07 6.50 -11.47
C ASN A 39 52.14 7.95 -10.91
N LYS A 40 51.27 8.35 -9.97
CA LYS A 40 51.23 9.70 -9.39
C LYS A 40 50.75 9.69 -7.94
N ILE A 41 51.67 9.55 -6.98
CA ILE A 41 51.44 9.42 -5.54
C ILE A 41 50.50 10.48 -4.93
N LEU A 42 50.64 11.77 -5.28
CA LEU A 42 49.78 12.83 -4.72
C LEU A 42 48.34 12.78 -5.27
N SER A 43 48.15 12.25 -6.48
CA SER A 43 46.82 12.10 -7.08
C SER A 43 46.03 10.93 -6.50
N PHE A 44 46.67 10.07 -5.70
CA PHE A 44 46.04 8.90 -5.08
C PHE A 44 45.01 9.22 -4.04
N SER A 45 45.41 9.97 -3.03
CA SER A 45 44.51 10.34 -1.94
C SER A 45 43.31 11.15 -2.46
N LEU A 46 43.55 12.07 -3.40
CA LEU A 46 42.51 12.94 -3.95
C LEU A 46 41.52 12.17 -4.84
N SER A 47 42.01 11.29 -5.72
CA SER A 47 41.13 10.50 -6.59
C SER A 47 40.29 9.52 -5.78
N PHE A 48 40.91 8.86 -4.79
CA PHE A 48 40.21 7.96 -3.88
C PHE A 48 39.10 8.66 -3.09
N PHE A 49 39.35 9.89 -2.62
CA PHE A 49 38.36 10.70 -1.93
C PHE A 49 37.14 11.00 -2.81
N PHE A 50 37.32 11.41 -4.07
CA PHE A 50 36.21 11.67 -4.98
C PHE A 50 35.38 10.43 -5.31
N ILE A 51 36.02 9.28 -5.47
CA ILE A 51 35.34 8.00 -5.72
C ILE A 51 34.51 7.59 -4.50
N PHE A 52 35.09 7.69 -3.30
CA PHE A 52 34.38 7.40 -2.06
C PHE A 52 33.15 8.30 -1.90
N PHE A 53 33.30 9.61 -2.14
CA PHE A 53 32.18 10.56 -2.10
C PHE A 53 31.10 10.26 -3.14
N PHE A 54 31.49 9.83 -4.34
CA PHE A 54 30.55 9.45 -5.39
C PHE A 54 29.68 8.26 -4.97
N PHE A 55 30.29 7.19 -4.46
CA PHE A 55 29.55 6.03 -3.96
C PHE A 55 28.70 6.38 -2.72
N TYR A 56 29.22 7.21 -1.83
CA TYR A 56 28.50 7.68 -0.65
C TYR A 56 27.24 8.50 -1.02
N ALA A 57 27.35 9.38 -2.02
CA ALA A 57 26.21 10.14 -2.54
C ALA A 57 25.15 9.24 -3.17
N ILE A 58 25.55 8.24 -3.95
CA ILE A 58 24.63 7.23 -4.51
C ILE A 58 23.93 6.46 -3.39
N PHE A 59 24.68 6.01 -2.38
CA PHE A 59 24.13 5.30 -1.22
C PHE A 59 23.10 6.14 -0.47
N LEU A 60 23.36 7.43 -0.24
CA LEU A 60 22.41 8.35 0.39
C LEU A 60 21.09 8.47 -0.40
N ILE A 61 21.16 8.54 -1.74
CA ILE A 61 19.97 8.59 -2.60
C ILE A 61 19.15 7.30 -2.45
N PHE A 62 19.78 6.12 -2.51
CA PHE A 62 19.10 4.84 -2.33
C PHE A 62 18.49 4.69 -0.93
N TYR A 63 19.21 5.14 0.10
CA TYR A 63 18.74 5.11 1.48
C TYR A 63 17.48 5.96 1.66
N GLN A 64 17.44 7.16 1.08
CA GLN A 64 16.27 8.03 1.12
C GLN A 64 15.05 7.40 0.40
N ILE A 65 15.27 6.77 -0.75
CA ILE A 65 14.22 6.04 -1.49
C ILE A 65 13.68 4.87 -0.65
N PHE A 66 14.57 4.11 0.00
CA PHE A 66 14.19 2.99 0.86
C PHE A 66 13.34 3.45 2.06
N LEU A 67 13.73 4.55 2.72
CA LEU A 67 12.95 5.13 3.81
C LEU A 67 11.56 5.59 3.35
N TRP A 68 11.47 6.25 2.19
CA TRP A 68 10.20 6.67 1.62
C TRP A 68 9.29 5.48 1.29
N TYR A 69 9.85 4.43 0.70
CA TYR A 69 9.12 3.19 0.43
C TYR A 69 8.65 2.50 1.71
N GLY A 70 9.51 2.45 2.74
CA GLY A 70 9.17 1.93 4.07
C GLY A 70 8.02 2.69 4.72
N ALA A 71 8.05 4.03 4.67
CA ALA A 71 6.99 4.88 5.20
C ALA A 71 5.65 4.64 4.47
N LYS A 72 5.67 4.56 3.13
CA LYS A 72 4.48 4.24 2.33
C LYS A 72 3.89 2.88 2.67
N LYS A 73 4.74 1.85 2.80
CA LYS A 73 4.31 0.51 3.21
C LYS A 73 3.72 0.49 4.62
N TYR A 74 4.29 1.27 5.54
CA TYR A 74 3.76 1.40 6.90
C TYR A 74 2.37 2.07 6.93
N GLU A 75 2.20 3.18 6.21
CA GLU A 75 0.89 3.85 6.06
C GLU A 75 -0.16 2.88 5.50
N GLN A 76 0.20 2.11 4.48
CA GLN A 76 -0.68 1.12 3.87
C GLN A 76 -1.06 0.01 4.86
N ASN A 77 -0.08 -0.54 5.58
CA ASN A 77 -0.32 -1.55 6.61
C ASN A 77 -1.24 -1.05 7.74
N GLN A 78 -1.12 0.22 8.13
CA GLN A 78 -2.02 0.81 9.14
C GLN A 78 -3.46 0.90 8.61
N ARG A 79 -3.65 1.32 7.36
CA ARG A 79 -4.98 1.30 6.72
C ARG A 79 -5.54 -0.10 6.64
N ASP A 80 -4.72 -1.08 6.24
CA ASP A 80 -5.14 -2.48 6.15
C ASP A 80 -5.57 -3.07 7.51
N LYS A 81 -4.92 -2.69 8.61
CA LYS A 81 -5.36 -3.05 9.96
C LYS A 81 -6.72 -2.43 10.31
N ILE A 82 -6.93 -1.16 9.97
CA ILE A 82 -8.23 -0.49 10.16
C ILE A 82 -9.29 -1.22 9.34
N TYR A 83 -9.01 -1.53 8.07
CA TYR A 83 -9.92 -2.27 7.20
C TYR A 83 -10.28 -3.66 7.74
N GLN A 84 -9.29 -4.44 8.20
CA GLN A 84 -9.55 -5.75 8.81
C GLN A 84 -10.44 -5.63 10.04
N LYS A 85 -10.19 -4.63 10.90
CA LYS A 85 -11.02 -4.37 12.08
C LYS A 85 -12.45 -4.01 11.68
N THR A 86 -12.62 -3.09 10.74
CA THR A 86 -13.94 -2.68 10.22
C THR A 86 -14.68 -3.86 9.57
N ALA A 87 -14.00 -4.67 8.75
CA ALA A 87 -14.60 -5.85 8.13
C ALA A 87 -15.03 -6.90 9.15
N HIS A 88 -14.22 -7.12 10.20
CA HIS A 88 -14.57 -8.03 11.28
C HIS A 88 -15.82 -7.54 12.04
N GLN A 89 -15.90 -6.24 12.32
CA GLN A 89 -17.07 -5.63 12.96
C GLN A 89 -18.33 -5.77 12.09
N ILE A 90 -18.23 -5.53 10.77
CA ILE A 90 -19.34 -5.72 9.83
C ILE A 90 -19.82 -7.17 9.82
N HIS A 91 -18.91 -8.15 9.90
CA HIS A 91 -19.31 -9.56 9.98
C HIS A 91 -20.12 -9.85 11.26
N GLN A 92 -19.86 -9.14 12.35
CA GLN A 92 -20.56 -9.34 13.62
C GLN A 92 -21.90 -8.60 13.70
N PHE A 93 -22.24 -7.75 12.71
CA PHE A 93 -23.51 -7.05 12.68
C PHE A 93 -24.71 -7.99 12.45
N PRO A 94 -25.90 -7.61 12.95
CA PRO A 94 -27.14 -8.27 12.59
C PRO A 94 -27.39 -8.27 11.07
N ASN A 95 -28.14 -9.27 10.59
CA ASN A 95 -28.42 -9.44 9.17
C ASN A 95 -29.19 -8.26 8.56
N GLU A 96 -30.03 -7.59 9.35
CA GLU A 96 -30.80 -6.41 8.93
C GLU A 96 -29.88 -5.25 8.51
N ILE A 97 -28.91 -4.88 9.35
CA ILE A 97 -27.91 -3.84 9.04
C ILE A 97 -27.05 -4.23 7.84
N LYS A 98 -26.59 -5.49 7.79
CA LYS A 98 -25.81 -5.98 6.65
C LYS A 98 -26.59 -5.82 5.36
N LYS A 99 -27.87 -6.19 5.35
CA LYS A 99 -28.73 -6.09 4.18
C LYS A 99 -28.85 -4.66 3.68
N GLU A 100 -29.10 -3.69 4.58
CA GLU A 100 -29.16 -2.28 4.19
C GLU A 100 -27.83 -1.75 3.65
N LEU A 101 -26.71 -2.09 4.31
CA LEU A 101 -25.36 -1.73 3.84
C LEU A 101 -25.06 -2.32 2.45
N TYR A 102 -25.46 -3.58 2.21
CA TYR A 102 -25.31 -4.23 0.90
C TYR A 102 -26.22 -3.62 -0.16
N GLU A 103 -27.46 -3.27 0.19
CA GLU A 103 -28.40 -2.64 -0.72
C GLU A 103 -27.92 -1.26 -1.15
N CYS A 104 -27.40 -0.47 -0.20
CA CYS A 104 -26.78 0.82 -0.46
C CYS A 104 -25.59 0.69 -1.43
N TYR A 105 -24.69 -0.27 -1.17
CA TYR A 105 -23.57 -0.56 -2.07
C TYR A 105 -24.02 -1.01 -3.47
N SER A 106 -25.01 -1.90 -3.55
CA SER A 106 -25.55 -2.42 -4.82
C SER A 106 -26.14 -1.30 -5.69
N LYS A 107 -26.85 -0.36 -5.06
CA LYS A 107 -27.38 0.84 -5.72
C LYS A 107 -26.31 1.87 -6.09
N LYS A 108 -25.02 1.60 -5.79
CA LYS A 108 -23.89 2.53 -5.91
C LYS A 108 -24.13 3.85 -5.16
N GLN A 109 -24.88 3.76 -4.06
CA GLN A 109 -25.15 4.87 -3.17
C GLN A 109 -24.22 4.77 -1.95
N ASN A 110 -24.05 5.89 -1.26
CA ASN A 110 -23.31 5.97 0.00
C ASN A 110 -24.18 6.54 1.13
N LYS A 111 -25.49 6.58 0.92
CA LYS A 111 -26.47 7.15 1.86
C LYS A 111 -27.57 6.14 2.11
N ILE A 112 -27.97 6.01 3.37
CA ILE A 112 -29.13 5.25 3.78
C ILE A 112 -30.13 6.26 4.36
N PRO A 113 -31.37 6.35 3.81
CA PRO A 113 -32.41 7.20 4.37
C PRO A 113 -32.64 6.85 5.84
N ARG A 114 -32.72 7.87 6.69
CA ARG A 114 -32.93 7.68 8.11
C ARG A 114 -34.38 7.26 8.37
N THR A 115 -34.56 6.10 9.00
CA THR A 115 -35.87 5.61 9.44
C THR A 115 -35.87 5.44 10.95
N LYS A 116 -37.05 5.51 11.57
CA LYS A 116 -37.19 5.29 13.03
C LYS A 116 -36.70 3.91 13.44
N GLU A 117 -36.94 2.90 12.61
CA GLU A 117 -36.51 1.52 12.83
C GLU A 117 -34.97 1.41 12.80
N LEU A 118 -34.31 2.04 11.82
CA LEU A 118 -32.86 2.05 11.72
C LEU A 118 -32.22 2.81 12.91
N ASP A 119 -32.81 3.93 13.31
CA ASP A 119 -32.39 4.70 14.48
C ASP A 119 -32.46 3.89 15.78
N GLU A 120 -33.58 3.19 16.00
CA GLU A 120 -33.79 2.35 17.17
C GLU A 120 -32.80 1.18 17.18
N LEU A 121 -32.57 0.57 16.01
CA LEU A 121 -31.67 -0.57 15.87
C LEU A 121 -30.20 -0.17 16.08
N ILE A 122 -29.77 0.95 15.50
CA ILE A 122 -28.44 1.54 15.76
C ILE A 122 -28.31 1.88 17.25
N GLY A 123 -29.32 2.56 17.81
CA GLY A 123 -29.33 2.97 19.21
C GLY A 123 -29.22 1.78 20.17
N ARG A 124 -29.93 0.69 19.89
CA ARG A 124 -29.89 -0.55 20.68
C ARG A 124 -28.53 -1.23 20.59
N LEU A 125 -27.93 -1.30 19.40
CA LEU A 125 -26.61 -1.90 19.20
C LEU A 125 -25.49 -1.10 19.88
N ASP A 126 -25.59 0.24 19.84
CA ASP A 126 -24.70 1.16 20.55
C ASP A 126 -24.86 1.02 22.09
N LEU A 127 -26.09 0.90 22.58
CA LEU A 127 -26.41 0.76 24.02
C LEU A 127 -25.88 -0.53 24.63
N ILE A 128 -25.95 -1.63 23.88
CA ILE A 128 -25.47 -2.94 24.31
C ILE A 128 -23.93 -2.97 24.36
N GLY A 129 -23.26 -1.93 23.85
CA GLY A 129 -21.79 -1.81 23.87
C GLY A 129 -21.07 -2.80 22.95
N PHE A 130 -21.83 -3.57 22.17
CA PHE A 130 -21.30 -4.56 21.25
C PHE A 130 -20.57 -3.88 20.08
N PHE A 131 -21.12 -2.78 19.54
CA PHE A 131 -20.48 -1.97 18.51
C PHE A 131 -20.95 -0.52 18.63
N LYS A 132 -20.06 0.43 18.30
CA LYS A 132 -20.45 1.82 18.03
C LYS A 132 -20.78 1.94 16.55
N LEU A 133 -21.97 1.53 16.15
CA LEU A 133 -22.44 1.58 14.77
C LEU A 133 -22.47 3.01 14.26
N ARG A 134 -22.72 3.99 15.14
CA ARG A 134 -22.64 5.42 14.79
C ARG A 134 -21.28 5.85 14.26
N ASP A 135 -20.19 5.19 14.68
CA ASP A 135 -18.84 5.55 14.22
C ASP A 135 -18.63 5.23 12.73
N PHE A 136 -19.47 4.38 12.14
CA PHE A 136 -19.43 3.96 10.73
C PHE A 136 -20.12 4.96 9.80
N PHE A 137 -20.93 5.86 10.35
CA PHE A 137 -21.68 6.85 9.59
C PHE A 137 -21.23 8.27 9.92
N GLU A 138 -21.39 9.17 8.97
CA GLU A 138 -21.35 10.60 9.24
C GLU A 138 -22.77 11.05 9.64
N PRO A 139 -22.91 11.75 10.77
CA PRO A 139 -24.22 12.19 11.26
C PRO A 139 -24.77 13.28 10.34
N THR A 140 -25.91 13.01 9.71
CA THR A 140 -26.70 14.01 8.96
C THR A 140 -28.14 13.98 9.46
N GLU A 141 -28.89 15.05 9.21
CA GLU A 141 -30.28 15.17 9.67
C GLU A 141 -31.22 14.16 8.99
N SER A 142 -31.09 13.98 7.68
CA SER A 142 -31.99 13.14 6.87
C SER A 142 -31.46 11.74 6.57
N ASP A 143 -30.14 11.57 6.51
CA ASP A 143 -29.50 10.37 5.97
C ASP A 143 -28.31 9.92 6.82
N TYR A 144 -28.06 8.61 6.80
CA TYR A 144 -26.81 8.03 7.26
C TYR A 144 -25.83 7.94 6.09
N ILE A 145 -24.81 8.80 6.09
CA ILE A 145 -23.75 8.75 5.09
C ILE A 145 -22.72 7.72 5.53
N ILE A 146 -22.51 6.68 4.73
CA ILE A 146 -21.55 5.62 5.01
C ILE A 146 -20.14 6.16 4.77
N LYS A 147 -19.25 6.03 5.76
CA LYS A 147 -17.86 6.45 5.60
C LYS A 147 -17.15 5.62 4.51
N PRO A 148 -16.20 6.21 3.76
CA PRO A 148 -15.51 5.52 2.68
C PRO A 148 -14.84 4.21 3.10
N ASP A 149 -14.27 4.16 4.31
CA ASP A 149 -13.59 2.95 4.80
C ASP A 149 -14.54 1.77 5.02
N VAL A 150 -15.79 2.07 5.40
CA VAL A 150 -16.86 1.08 5.60
C VAL A 150 -17.34 0.56 4.26
N LEU A 151 -17.56 1.46 3.29
CA LEU A 151 -17.94 1.09 1.93
C LEU A 151 -16.88 0.18 1.28
N ARG A 152 -15.60 0.48 1.49
CA ARG A 152 -14.49 -0.34 1.02
C ARG A 152 -14.44 -1.71 1.70
N ALA A 153 -14.68 -1.77 3.01
CA ALA A 153 -14.75 -3.03 3.74
C ALA A 153 -15.88 -3.91 3.19
N ILE A 154 -17.08 -3.34 2.97
CA ILE A 154 -18.22 -4.03 2.36
C ILE A 154 -17.86 -4.59 0.98
N LYS A 155 -17.27 -3.76 0.11
CA LYS A 155 -16.82 -4.20 -1.22
C LYS A 155 -15.90 -5.42 -1.14
N ASN A 156 -14.89 -5.37 -0.28
CA ASN A 156 -13.93 -6.47 -0.14
C ASN A 156 -14.60 -7.74 0.41
N THR A 157 -15.55 -7.62 1.34
CA THR A 157 -16.33 -8.75 1.85
C THR A 157 -17.15 -9.41 0.73
N ILE A 158 -17.81 -8.61 -0.12
CA ILE A 158 -18.56 -9.13 -1.27
C ILE A 158 -17.62 -9.84 -2.25
N GLU A 159 -16.47 -9.24 -2.55
CA GLU A 159 -15.49 -9.79 -3.48
C GLU A 159 -14.91 -11.11 -2.96
N LEU A 160 -14.61 -11.21 -1.66
CA LEU A 160 -14.21 -12.46 -1.00
C LEU A 160 -15.30 -13.52 -1.08
N LEU A 161 -16.55 -13.17 -0.77
CA LEU A 161 -17.69 -14.09 -0.84
C LEU A 161 -17.94 -14.55 -2.28
N LEU A 162 -17.79 -13.67 -3.27
CA LEU A 162 -17.92 -13.99 -4.68
C LEU A 162 -16.80 -14.91 -5.15
N ASN A 163 -15.55 -14.65 -4.76
CA ASN A 163 -14.40 -15.50 -5.06
C ASN A 163 -14.54 -16.88 -4.42
N LEU A 164 -15.03 -16.95 -3.18
CA LEU A 164 -15.38 -18.21 -2.52
C LEU A 164 -16.51 -18.92 -3.27
N TYR A 165 -17.58 -18.22 -3.65
CA TYR A 165 -18.71 -18.80 -4.37
C TYR A 165 -18.31 -19.32 -5.77
N ILE A 166 -17.52 -18.56 -6.52
CA ILE A 166 -17.00 -18.96 -7.84
C ILE A 166 -15.99 -20.11 -7.69
N GLY A 167 -15.06 -20.00 -6.74
CA GLY A 167 -14.10 -21.06 -6.40
C GLY A 167 -14.80 -22.37 -6.00
N ASN A 168 -15.93 -22.27 -5.30
CA ASN A 168 -16.75 -23.41 -4.89
C ASN A 168 -17.77 -23.86 -5.97
N ARG A 169 -17.98 -23.09 -7.04
CA ARG A 169 -18.60 -23.57 -8.27
C ARG A 169 -17.63 -24.40 -9.10
N THR A 170 -16.37 -23.99 -9.15
CA THR A 170 -15.30 -24.75 -9.83
C THR A 170 -14.90 -26.00 -9.06
N ASN A 171 -14.96 -25.97 -7.72
CA ASN A 171 -14.82 -27.13 -6.84
C ASN A 171 -16.18 -27.52 -6.29
N LYS A 172 -16.86 -28.46 -6.95
CA LYS A 172 -18.22 -28.95 -6.66
C LYS A 172 -18.38 -29.51 -5.23
N LYS A 173 -18.33 -28.70 -4.17
CA LYS A 173 -18.70 -29.06 -2.79
C LYS A 173 -19.42 -27.90 -2.09
N ARG A 174 -20.75 -28.00 -2.11
CA ARG A 174 -21.74 -27.20 -1.37
C ARG A 174 -21.20 -26.67 -0.03
N LEU A 175 -21.30 -25.36 0.17
CA LEU A 175 -21.60 -24.78 1.48
C LEU A 175 -22.84 -23.92 1.34
N PHE A 176 -23.94 -24.42 1.91
CA PHE A 176 -25.08 -23.63 2.32
C PHE A 176 -24.64 -22.81 3.55
N PHE A 177 -24.91 -21.51 3.55
CA PHE A 177 -24.89 -20.73 4.78
C PHE A 177 -26.34 -20.53 5.25
N VAL A 178 -26.59 -21.02 6.47
CA VAL A 178 -27.76 -20.74 7.32
C VAL A 178 -27.66 -19.30 7.84
#